data_AF-A0A954YNB0-F1
#
_entry.id   AF-A0A954YNB0-F1
#
_cell.length_a   1.000
_cell.length_b   1.000
_cell.length_c   1.000
_cell.angle_alpha   90.00
_cell.angle_beta   90.00
_cell.angle_gamma   90.00
#
_symmetry.space_group_name_H-M   'P 1'
#
loop_
_entity.id
_entity.type
_entity.pdbx_description
1 polymer ?
#
loop_
_entity_poly.entity_id
_entity_poly.type
_entity_poly.pdbx_seq_one_letter_code
_entity_poly.pdbx_strand_id
1 'polypeptide(L)'
;MNDKPTEVPTVAAILPSVERVVQRLQHVSIDEVAVARFARELNETPQLSGPEDDALLFQGPRESCANFCLLCDALNFCFWSDQGWELEFAGKLWTRTHAMIAGVLRAIDQDPSWLTADRWRDATMSDVETIFAGRGSIPFPDERLRIMNETGRVLCDRFDGQFAHAVDRTDQDASGIVEILARDFPSFRDVAMHSSESVVFLKRAQICVADLHRTLTANGLGGLGGLESLTVFADYRLPQLFRHVGALVLNPQLAATVDQELEVANGSTEEVELRAVTIWIADQLVRELRRMGRSVDAWELDYTLWLKARSPEVRVPHHRTVSIFY
;
A
#
# COMPACT_ATOMS: atom_id res chain seq x y z
N MET A 1 17.53 32.11 4.56
CA MET A 1 16.23 31.56 4.15
C MET A 1 15.78 30.66 5.28
N ASN A 2 14.72 31.03 5.99
CA ASN A 2 14.14 30.16 7.00
C ASN A 2 13.42 29.03 6.26
N ASP A 3 14.05 27.85 6.19
CA ASP A 3 13.31 26.62 5.92
C ASP A 3 12.28 26.50 7.03
N LYS A 4 11.01 26.79 6.70
CA LYS A 4 9.91 26.31 7.52
C LYS A 4 10.10 24.79 7.57
N PRO A 5 10.12 24.16 8.76
CA PRO A 5 10.10 22.70 8.82
C PRO A 5 8.90 22.24 7.99
N THR A 6 9.18 21.45 6.94
CA THR A 6 8.14 20.81 6.15
C THR A 6 7.28 20.01 7.10
N GLU A 7 6.01 20.38 7.21
CA GLU A 7 5.06 19.71 8.09
C GLU A 7 5.04 18.22 7.76
N VAL A 8 5.21 17.37 8.78
CA VAL A 8 5.19 15.92 8.60
C VAL A 8 3.79 15.53 8.13
N PRO A 9 3.63 14.88 6.98
CA PRO A 9 2.31 14.45 6.53
C PRO A 9 1.76 13.41 7.50
N THR A 10 0.50 13.60 7.92
CA THR A 10 -0.20 12.74 8.87
C THR A 10 -1.38 12.02 8.20
N VAL A 11 -1.88 10.95 8.83
CA VAL A 11 -3.09 10.25 8.36
C VAL A 11 -4.29 11.21 8.33
N ALA A 12 -4.43 12.07 9.33
CA ALA A 12 -5.50 13.07 9.42
C ALA A 12 -5.48 14.09 8.26
N ALA A 13 -4.34 14.29 7.58
CA ALA A 13 -4.22 15.18 6.44
C ALA A 13 -4.70 14.54 5.11
N ILE A 14 -4.87 13.22 5.05
CA ILE A 14 -5.20 12.49 3.81
C ILE A 14 -6.56 12.94 3.27
N LEU A 15 -7.65 12.71 4.01
CA LEU A 15 -9.01 13.04 3.57
C LEU A 15 -9.19 14.52 3.17
N PRO A 16 -8.78 15.51 3.98
CA PRO A 16 -8.84 16.92 3.60
C PRO A 16 -8.00 17.27 2.36
N SER A 17 -6.88 16.57 2.14
CA SER A 17 -6.04 16.81 0.96
C SER A 17 -6.65 16.25 -0.32
N VAL A 18 -7.24 15.04 -0.27
CA VAL A 18 -7.92 14.45 -1.44
C VAL A 18 -9.23 15.15 -1.75
N GLU A 19 -9.97 15.65 -0.75
CA GLU A 19 -11.19 16.44 -0.96
C GLU A 19 -10.92 17.67 -1.83
N ARG A 20 -9.81 18.39 -1.58
CA ARG A 20 -9.40 19.55 -2.39
C ARG A 20 -9.12 19.18 -3.85
N VAL A 21 -8.62 17.97 -4.11
CA VAL A 21 -8.45 17.44 -5.48
C VAL A 21 -9.81 17.14 -6.10
N VAL A 22 -10.68 16.44 -5.37
CA VAL A 22 -12.03 16.07 -5.84
C VAL A 22 -12.88 17.28 -6.21
N GLN A 23 -12.69 18.42 -5.53
CA GLN A 23 -13.37 19.67 -5.86
C GLN A 23 -12.90 20.32 -7.18
N ARG A 24 -11.81 19.84 -7.79
CA ARG A 24 -11.15 20.45 -8.95
C ARG A 24 -10.73 19.43 -10.02
N LEU A 25 -11.44 18.30 -10.11
CA LEU A 25 -11.16 17.24 -11.08
C LEU A 25 -11.28 17.74 -12.52
N GLN A 26 -10.35 17.27 -13.38
CA GLN A 26 -10.28 17.60 -14.80
C GLN A 26 -10.31 16.34 -15.68
N HIS A 27 -9.80 15.22 -15.18
CA HIS A 27 -9.58 13.99 -15.94
C HIS A 27 -10.49 12.84 -15.55
N VAL A 28 -11.10 12.92 -14.36
CA VAL A 28 -12.04 11.91 -13.86
C VAL A 28 -13.29 12.55 -13.26
N SER A 29 -14.35 11.76 -13.10
CA SER A 29 -15.54 12.12 -12.34
C SER A 29 -16.09 10.92 -11.57
N ILE A 30 -16.92 11.20 -10.57
CA ILE A 30 -17.54 10.21 -9.70
C ILE A 30 -19.02 10.10 -10.06
N ASP A 31 -19.49 8.87 -10.31
CA ASP A 31 -20.92 8.59 -10.46
C ASP A 31 -21.51 8.17 -9.10
N GLU A 32 -22.13 9.12 -8.42
CA GLU A 32 -22.74 8.93 -7.09
C GLU A 32 -23.83 7.85 -7.07
N VAL A 33 -24.54 7.63 -8.20
CA VAL A 33 -25.56 6.57 -8.30
C VAL A 33 -24.89 5.20 -8.36
N ALA A 34 -23.78 5.09 -9.10
CA ALA A 34 -23.00 3.87 -9.15
C ALA A 34 -22.30 3.58 -7.81
N VAL A 35 -21.81 4.58 -7.09
CA VAL A 35 -21.30 4.44 -5.72
C VAL A 35 -22.37 3.87 -4.79
N ALA A 36 -23.57 4.46 -4.78
CA ALA A 36 -24.68 4.00 -3.94
C ALA A 36 -25.20 2.60 -4.33
N ARG A 37 -25.12 2.22 -5.61
CA ARG A 37 -25.37 0.84 -6.06
C ARG A 37 -24.32 -0.10 -5.51
N PHE A 38 -23.05 0.23 -5.68
CA PHE A 38 -21.95 -0.63 -5.25
C PHE A 38 -21.92 -0.79 -3.72
N ALA A 39 -22.23 0.26 -2.96
CA ALA A 39 -22.39 0.16 -1.50
C ALA A 39 -23.45 -0.88 -1.10
N ARG A 40 -24.59 -0.95 -1.80
CA ARG A 40 -25.64 -1.96 -1.54
C ARG A 40 -25.15 -3.38 -1.83
N GLU A 41 -24.46 -3.57 -2.94
CA GLU A 41 -23.83 -4.88 -3.28
C GLU A 41 -22.80 -5.30 -2.23
N LEU A 42 -21.98 -4.36 -1.76
CA LEU A 42 -21.02 -4.60 -0.68
C LEU A 42 -21.73 -4.96 0.61
N ASN A 43 -22.83 -4.29 0.97
CA ASN A 43 -23.60 -4.56 2.18
C ASN A 43 -24.12 -6.00 2.24
N GLU A 44 -24.47 -6.57 1.09
CA GLU A 44 -24.94 -7.96 0.94
C GLU A 44 -23.80 -8.99 0.88
N THR A 45 -22.55 -8.55 0.65
CA THR A 45 -21.37 -9.43 0.58
C THR A 45 -20.69 -9.55 1.95
N PRO A 46 -20.25 -10.74 2.39
CA PRO A 46 -19.43 -10.88 3.60
C PRO A 46 -18.18 -9.98 3.59
N GLN A 47 -17.81 -9.44 4.75
CA GLN A 47 -16.51 -8.82 4.93
C GLN A 47 -15.42 -9.88 4.81
N LEU A 48 -14.40 -9.63 3.99
CA LEU A 48 -13.25 -10.51 3.87
C LEU A 48 -12.12 -9.99 4.78
N SER A 49 -11.37 -10.91 5.40
CA SER A 49 -10.28 -10.61 6.34
C SER A 49 -9.22 -11.71 6.31
N GLY A 50 -8.00 -11.39 6.73
CA GLY A 50 -6.91 -12.36 6.91
C GLY A 50 -5.95 -12.44 5.72
N PRO A 51 -4.88 -13.26 5.80
CA PRO A 51 -4.08 -13.63 4.64
C PRO A 51 -4.88 -14.57 3.72
N GLU A 52 -4.61 -14.54 2.42
CA GLU A 52 -5.21 -15.51 1.49
C GLU A 52 -4.72 -16.94 1.74
N ASP A 53 -3.51 -17.09 2.28
CA ASP A 53 -2.83 -18.37 2.44
C ASP A 53 -1.86 -18.32 3.62
N ASP A 54 -1.93 -19.33 4.50
CA ASP A 54 -1.04 -19.48 5.65
C ASP A 54 0.43 -19.64 5.24
N ALA A 55 0.70 -20.08 4.00
CA ALA A 55 2.06 -20.19 3.47
C ALA A 55 2.80 -18.85 3.40
N LEU A 56 2.08 -17.73 3.41
CA LEU A 56 2.67 -16.38 3.40
C LEU A 56 2.68 -15.71 4.78
N LEU A 57 2.32 -16.45 5.83
CA LEU A 57 2.37 -15.95 7.19
C LEU A 57 3.76 -16.13 7.80
N PHE A 58 4.37 -15.02 8.20
CA PHE A 58 5.55 -15.07 9.06
C PHE A 58 5.15 -15.42 10.50
N GLN A 59 5.89 -16.35 11.11
CA GLN A 59 5.71 -16.76 12.50
C GLN A 59 6.99 -16.50 13.28
N GLY A 60 6.90 -15.74 14.38
CA GLY A 60 8.08 -15.36 15.15
C GLY A 60 7.80 -14.42 16.32
N PRO A 61 8.84 -14.04 17.09
CA PRO A 61 8.69 -13.06 18.16
C PRO A 61 8.32 -11.68 17.60
N ARG A 62 7.86 -10.79 18.49
CA ARG A 62 7.33 -9.46 18.15
C ARG A 62 8.30 -8.62 17.32
N GLU A 63 9.57 -8.62 17.71
CA GLU A 63 10.65 -7.88 17.06
C GLU A 63 10.87 -8.37 15.62
N SER A 64 10.89 -9.69 15.43
CA SER A 64 11.00 -10.30 14.11
C SER A 64 9.78 -10.03 13.24
N CYS A 65 8.57 -10.08 13.80
CA CYS A 65 7.35 -9.72 13.08
C CYS A 65 7.39 -8.26 12.61
N ALA A 66 7.82 -7.34 13.48
CA ALA A 66 7.93 -5.93 13.15
C ALA A 66 8.94 -5.69 12.02
N ASN A 67 10.14 -6.26 12.12
CA ASN A 67 11.15 -6.12 11.07
C ASN A 67 10.73 -6.79 9.75
N PHE A 68 10.09 -7.96 9.81
CA PHE A 68 9.53 -8.63 8.63
C PHE A 68 8.55 -7.73 7.89
N CYS A 69 7.54 -7.18 8.58
CA CYS A 69 6.55 -6.29 7.97
C CYS A 69 7.21 -5.04 7.37
N LEU A 70 8.13 -4.40 8.10
CA LEU A 70 8.81 -3.22 7.59
C LEU A 70 9.61 -3.51 6.31
N LEU A 71 10.33 -4.63 6.25
CA LEU A 71 11.08 -5.02 5.05
C LEU A 71 10.16 -5.30 3.87
N CYS A 72 9.10 -6.09 4.09
CA CYS A 72 8.10 -6.37 3.06
C CYS A 72 7.51 -5.07 2.50
N ASP A 73 7.07 -4.16 3.36
CA ASP A 73 6.45 -2.90 2.92
C ASP A 73 7.41 -1.84 2.43
N ALA A 74 8.68 -1.91 2.81
CA ALA A 74 9.75 -1.15 2.17
C ALA A 74 9.90 -1.56 0.69
N LEU A 75 9.60 -2.82 0.37
CA LEU A 75 9.68 -3.41 -0.98
C LEU A 75 8.30 -3.54 -1.67
N ASN A 76 7.23 -3.01 -1.10
CA ASN A 76 5.86 -3.22 -1.61
C ASN A 76 5.42 -2.14 -2.61
N PHE A 77 6.10 -2.08 -3.76
CA PHE A 77 5.80 -1.15 -4.85
C PHE A 77 6.11 -1.76 -6.23
N CYS A 78 5.42 -1.29 -7.27
CA CYS A 78 5.62 -1.60 -8.69
C CYS A 78 5.99 -3.06 -9.01
N PHE A 79 4.93 -3.89 -9.15
CA PHE A 79 5.06 -5.32 -9.50
C PHE A 79 4.65 -5.66 -10.94
N TRP A 80 4.31 -4.64 -11.74
CA TRP A 80 3.91 -4.86 -13.12
C TRP A 80 5.10 -4.59 -14.04
N SER A 81 5.32 -5.50 -14.99
CA SER A 81 6.28 -5.37 -16.08
C SER A 81 5.72 -6.13 -17.28
N ASP A 82 6.17 -5.80 -18.49
CA ASP A 82 5.68 -6.48 -19.71
C ASP A 82 6.01 -7.99 -19.70
N GLN A 83 7.10 -8.38 -19.04
CA GLN A 83 7.50 -9.79 -18.91
C GLN A 83 6.88 -10.48 -17.70
N GLY A 84 6.24 -9.73 -16.80
CA GLY A 84 5.81 -10.21 -15.50
C GLY A 84 6.97 -10.62 -14.59
N TRP A 85 6.63 -10.92 -13.34
CA TRP A 85 7.53 -11.53 -12.38
C TRP A 85 6.75 -12.46 -11.45
N GLU A 86 7.26 -13.68 -11.30
CA GLU A 86 6.65 -14.76 -10.52
C GLU A 86 7.72 -15.55 -9.76
N LEU A 87 7.33 -16.11 -8.61
CA LEU A 87 8.24 -16.81 -7.72
C LEU A 87 7.56 -18.06 -7.16
N GLU A 88 8.28 -19.18 -7.18
CA GLU A 88 7.80 -20.43 -6.58
C GLU A 88 8.23 -20.52 -5.11
N PHE A 89 7.29 -20.80 -4.22
CA PHE A 89 7.51 -20.99 -2.79
C PHE A 89 6.41 -21.88 -2.20
N ALA A 90 6.79 -22.78 -1.28
CA ALA A 90 5.88 -23.74 -0.65
C ALA A 90 5.02 -24.55 -1.67
N GLY A 91 5.60 -24.91 -2.82
CA GLY A 91 4.93 -25.68 -3.87
C GLY A 91 3.86 -24.92 -4.66
N LYS A 92 3.80 -23.60 -4.52
CA LYS A 92 2.88 -22.71 -5.25
C LYS A 92 3.64 -21.63 -6.01
N LEU A 93 3.07 -21.21 -7.13
CA LEU A 93 3.57 -20.08 -7.91
C LEU A 93 2.85 -18.81 -7.45
N TRP A 94 3.62 -17.85 -6.97
CA TRP A 94 3.14 -16.57 -6.49
C TRP A 94 3.43 -15.47 -7.51
N THR A 95 2.63 -14.40 -7.47
CA THR A 95 2.83 -13.21 -8.31
C THR A 95 2.70 -11.93 -7.48
N ARG A 96 3.30 -10.84 -7.97
CA ARG A 96 3.19 -9.49 -7.38
C ARG A 96 3.56 -9.45 -5.89
N THR A 97 2.78 -8.76 -5.06
CA THR A 97 3.05 -8.63 -3.62
C THR A 97 3.20 -9.98 -2.93
N HIS A 98 2.41 -10.99 -3.29
CA HIS A 98 2.56 -12.34 -2.72
C HIS A 98 3.88 -13.02 -3.10
N ALA A 99 4.37 -12.81 -4.33
CA ALA A 99 5.69 -13.29 -4.74
C ALA A 99 6.82 -12.59 -3.97
N MET A 100 6.65 -11.29 -3.67
CA MET A 100 7.60 -10.55 -2.85
C MET A 100 7.65 -11.09 -1.42
N ILE A 101 6.50 -11.29 -0.79
CA ILE A 101 6.42 -11.89 0.55
C ILE A 101 7.05 -13.29 0.55
N ALA A 102 6.72 -14.13 -0.43
CA ALA A 102 7.32 -15.45 -0.60
C ALA A 102 8.85 -15.40 -0.77
N GLY A 103 9.37 -14.43 -1.52
CA GLY A 103 10.81 -14.21 -1.70
C GLY A 103 11.52 -13.83 -0.41
N VAL A 104 10.91 -12.94 0.39
CA VAL A 104 11.42 -12.54 1.71
C VAL A 104 11.39 -13.71 2.69
N LEU A 105 10.28 -14.45 2.76
CA LEU A 105 10.15 -15.65 3.61
C LEU A 105 11.21 -16.70 3.25
N ARG A 106 11.36 -17.00 1.95
CA ARG A 106 12.40 -17.93 1.47
C ARG A 106 13.81 -17.49 1.86
N ALA A 107 14.08 -16.19 1.82
CA ALA A 107 15.37 -15.64 2.22
C ALA A 107 15.59 -15.82 3.73
N ILE A 108 14.59 -15.51 4.56
CA ILE A 108 14.64 -15.68 6.01
C ILE A 108 14.81 -17.14 6.42
N ASP A 109 14.13 -18.08 5.76
CA ASP A 109 14.26 -19.52 6.01
C ASP A 109 15.70 -20.02 5.80
N GLN A 110 16.44 -19.38 4.89
CA GLN A 110 17.84 -19.71 4.60
C GLN A 110 18.82 -18.99 5.54
N ASP A 111 18.52 -17.74 5.91
CA ASP A 111 19.38 -16.90 6.74
C ASP A 111 18.55 -15.92 7.59
N PRO A 112 18.37 -16.19 8.89
CA PRO A 112 17.59 -15.31 9.77
C PRO A 112 18.13 -13.87 9.88
N SER A 113 19.37 -13.59 9.44
CA SER A 113 19.90 -12.21 9.40
C SER A 113 19.13 -11.30 8.45
N TRP A 114 18.28 -11.84 7.57
CA TRP A 114 17.30 -11.06 6.79
C TRP A 114 16.31 -10.26 7.65
N LEU A 115 16.22 -10.53 8.95
CA LEU A 115 15.42 -9.75 9.90
C LEU A 115 16.24 -8.67 10.64
N THR A 116 17.49 -8.41 10.24
CA THR A 116 18.38 -7.46 10.92
C THR A 116 18.60 -6.18 10.11
N ALA A 117 18.52 -5.04 10.78
CA ALA A 117 18.75 -3.73 10.16
C ALA A 117 20.17 -3.56 9.62
N ASP A 118 21.19 -4.13 10.28
CA ASP A 118 22.58 -4.10 9.81
C ASP A 118 22.72 -4.76 8.43
N ARG A 119 22.06 -5.91 8.21
CA ARG A 119 22.06 -6.55 6.90
C ARG A 119 21.43 -5.64 5.84
N TRP A 120 20.30 -5.00 6.15
CA TRP A 120 19.63 -4.13 5.18
C TRP A 120 20.45 -2.88 4.86
N ARG A 121 21.08 -2.29 5.89
CA ARG A 121 21.98 -1.13 5.76
C ARG A 121 23.10 -1.42 4.77
N ASP A 122 23.68 -2.62 4.86
CA ASP A 122 24.86 -3.04 4.09
C ASP A 122 24.48 -3.94 2.90
N ALA A 123 23.19 -4.06 2.58
CA ALA A 123 22.69 -4.89 1.50
C ALA A 123 23.29 -4.48 0.15
N THR A 124 23.41 -5.46 -0.74
CA THR A 124 23.98 -5.33 -2.08
C THR A 124 22.97 -5.71 -3.15
N MET A 125 23.31 -5.53 -4.43
CA MET A 125 22.44 -5.98 -5.52
C MET A 125 22.20 -7.50 -5.47
N SER A 126 23.17 -8.29 -5.00
CA SER A 126 23.02 -9.73 -4.84
C SER A 126 21.94 -10.09 -3.80
N ASP A 127 21.75 -9.25 -2.78
CA ASP A 127 20.66 -9.41 -1.80
C ASP A 127 19.29 -9.17 -2.46
N VAL A 128 19.17 -8.12 -3.29
CA VAL A 128 17.94 -7.88 -4.07
C VAL A 128 17.67 -9.06 -5.01
N GLU A 129 18.68 -9.51 -5.75
CA GLU A 129 18.55 -10.68 -6.63
C GLU A 129 18.13 -11.94 -5.86
N THR A 130 18.57 -12.11 -4.61
CA THR A 130 18.21 -13.25 -3.77
C THR A 130 16.72 -13.22 -3.37
N ILE A 131 16.22 -12.08 -2.87
CA ILE A 131 14.80 -11.91 -2.53
C ILE A 131 13.94 -12.13 -3.78
N PHE A 132 14.34 -11.53 -4.91
CA PHE A 132 13.54 -11.53 -6.13
C PHE A 132 13.88 -12.66 -7.11
N ALA A 133 14.67 -13.68 -6.70
CA ALA A 133 15.04 -14.80 -7.56
C ALA A 133 13.79 -15.61 -7.95
N GLY A 134 13.32 -15.39 -9.17
CA GLY A 134 12.09 -15.93 -9.74
C GLY A 134 12.18 -15.95 -11.26
N ARG A 135 11.05 -16.14 -11.93
CA ARG A 135 10.95 -16.05 -13.39
C ARG A 135 10.48 -14.66 -13.80
N GLY A 136 11.03 -14.14 -14.89
CA GLY A 136 10.76 -12.77 -15.34
C GLY A 136 11.67 -11.74 -14.67
N SER A 137 11.26 -10.48 -14.68
CA SER A 137 12.05 -9.37 -14.13
C SER A 137 11.21 -8.47 -13.25
N ILE A 138 11.71 -8.20 -12.04
CA ILE A 138 11.12 -7.23 -11.14
C ILE A 138 11.55 -5.81 -11.56
N PRO A 139 10.63 -4.84 -11.65
CA PRO A 139 11.00 -3.44 -11.81
C PRO A 139 11.81 -2.90 -10.63
N PHE A 140 12.62 -1.88 -10.92
CA PHE A 140 13.33 -1.07 -9.93
C PHE A 140 14.27 -1.83 -8.97
N PRO A 141 15.18 -2.70 -9.46
CA PRO A 141 16.14 -3.36 -8.58
C PRO A 141 17.04 -2.36 -7.84
N ASP A 142 17.46 -1.26 -8.50
CA ASP A 142 18.29 -0.22 -7.90
C ASP A 142 17.54 0.58 -6.82
N GLU A 143 16.26 0.92 -7.02
CA GLU A 143 15.46 1.59 -6.00
C GLU A 143 15.22 0.67 -4.80
N ARG A 144 14.99 -0.62 -5.03
CA ARG A 144 14.82 -1.61 -3.96
C ARG A 144 16.05 -1.71 -3.10
N LEU A 145 17.24 -1.78 -3.71
CA LEU A 145 18.51 -1.74 -2.99
C LEU A 145 18.62 -0.47 -2.16
N ARG A 146 18.38 0.70 -2.79
CA ARG A 146 18.48 2.00 -2.13
C ARG A 146 17.53 2.12 -0.94
N ILE A 147 16.30 1.66 -1.09
CA ILE A 147 15.26 1.71 -0.05
C ILE A 147 15.57 0.71 1.07
N MET A 148 16.12 -0.46 0.75
CA MET A 148 16.59 -1.42 1.76
C MET A 148 17.73 -0.82 2.60
N ASN A 149 18.72 -0.21 1.96
CA ASN A 149 19.81 0.48 2.66
C ASN A 149 19.32 1.70 3.47
N GLU A 150 18.37 2.48 2.93
CA GLU A 150 17.70 3.56 3.68
C GLU A 150 17.02 3.01 4.95
N THR A 151 16.18 2.00 4.80
CA THR A 151 15.40 1.41 5.90
C THR A 151 16.32 0.85 6.98
N GLY A 152 17.37 0.13 6.59
CA GLY A 152 18.38 -0.38 7.53
C GLY A 152 19.11 0.73 8.29
N ARG A 153 19.60 1.78 7.59
CA ARG A 153 20.24 2.94 8.23
C ARG A 153 19.32 3.60 9.24
N VAL A 154 18.08 3.90 8.86
CA VAL A 154 17.11 4.57 9.74
C VAL A 154 16.84 3.74 10.99
N LEU A 155 16.67 2.41 10.85
CA LEU A 155 16.51 1.53 12.01
C LEU A 155 17.73 1.52 12.92
N CYS A 156 18.94 1.35 12.37
CA CYS A 156 20.18 1.38 13.15
C CYS A 156 20.34 2.70 13.91
N ASP A 157 20.15 3.83 13.24
CA ASP A 157 20.46 5.15 13.77
C ASP A 157 19.43 5.63 14.81
N ARG A 158 18.16 5.19 14.69
CA ARG A 158 17.05 5.81 15.42
C ARG A 158 16.23 4.86 16.29
N PHE A 159 16.34 3.56 16.05
CA PHE A 159 15.49 2.53 16.65
C PHE A 159 16.28 1.29 17.08
N ASP A 160 17.61 1.40 17.26
CA ASP A 160 18.50 0.32 17.70
C ASP A 160 18.34 -0.97 16.86
N GLY A 161 18.07 -0.81 15.56
CA GLY A 161 17.88 -1.91 14.61
C GLY A 161 16.53 -2.63 14.68
N GLN A 162 15.58 -2.15 15.49
CA GLN A 162 14.30 -2.82 15.75
C GLN A 162 13.11 -1.92 15.46
N PHE A 163 12.28 -2.29 14.48
CA PHE A 163 11.05 -1.54 14.17
C PHE A 163 10.04 -1.58 15.33
N ALA A 164 10.07 -2.61 16.17
CA ALA A 164 9.26 -2.67 17.38
C ALA A 164 9.49 -1.45 18.31
N HIS A 165 10.70 -0.88 18.34
CA HIS A 165 10.97 0.34 19.12
C HIS A 165 10.28 1.58 18.52
N ALA A 166 10.07 1.63 17.21
CA ALA A 166 9.26 2.68 16.59
C ALA A 166 7.79 2.54 17.00
N VAL A 167 7.28 1.31 17.01
CA VAL A 167 5.92 0.97 17.46
C VAL A 167 5.70 1.36 18.92
N ASP A 168 6.65 1.02 19.80
CA ASP A 168 6.55 1.33 21.24
C ASP A 168 6.54 2.84 21.53
N ARG A 169 7.21 3.67 20.70
CA ARG A 169 7.20 5.14 20.84
C ARG A 169 5.83 5.78 20.58
N THR A 170 4.88 5.01 20.07
CA THR A 170 3.54 5.48 19.69
C THR A 170 2.45 4.83 20.53
N ASP A 171 2.83 4.11 21.61
CA ASP A 171 1.89 3.31 22.40
C ASP A 171 1.06 2.33 21.53
N GLN A 172 1.67 1.80 20.46
CA GLN A 172 1.02 0.92 19.46
C GLN A 172 -0.15 1.57 18.69
N ASP A 173 -0.17 2.91 18.58
CA ASP A 173 -1.17 3.64 17.81
C ASP A 173 -0.82 3.67 16.31
N ALA A 174 -1.76 3.24 15.48
CA ALA A 174 -1.59 3.16 14.03
C ALA A 174 -1.22 4.50 13.39
N SER A 175 -1.89 5.59 13.77
CA SER A 175 -1.65 6.91 13.18
C SER A 175 -0.25 7.42 13.54
N GLY A 176 0.18 7.23 14.79
CA GLY A 176 1.52 7.54 15.24
C GLY A 176 2.61 6.77 14.49
N ILE A 177 2.38 5.47 14.20
CA ILE A 177 3.35 4.66 13.44
C ILE A 177 3.45 5.14 12.00
N VAL A 178 2.33 5.48 11.35
CA VAL A 178 2.33 6.08 10.01
C VAL A 178 3.11 7.40 9.99
N GLU A 179 2.94 8.25 11.00
CA GLU A 179 3.69 9.51 11.12
C GLU A 179 5.20 9.28 11.31
N ILE A 180 5.60 8.27 12.11
CA ILE A 180 7.00 7.86 12.21
C ILE A 180 7.53 7.43 10.85
N LEU A 181 6.82 6.55 10.14
CA LEU A 181 7.22 6.06 8.81
C LEU A 181 7.40 7.23 7.84
N ALA A 182 6.43 8.13 7.74
CA ALA A 182 6.48 9.26 6.83
C ALA A 182 7.55 10.30 7.18
N ARG A 183 7.84 10.49 8.47
CA ARG A 183 8.86 11.42 8.94
C ARG A 183 10.27 10.87 8.75
N ASP A 184 10.46 9.61 9.11
CA ASP A 184 11.78 9.04 9.39
C ASP A 184 12.31 8.18 8.24
N PHE A 185 11.42 7.65 7.39
CA PHE A 185 11.73 6.82 6.22
C PHE A 185 11.28 7.53 4.95
N PRO A 186 12.17 8.30 4.27
CA PRO A 186 11.80 9.11 3.10
C PRO A 186 11.04 8.34 2.00
N SER A 187 11.37 7.08 1.77
CA SER A 187 10.70 6.21 0.79
C SER A 187 9.24 5.89 1.10
N PHE A 188 8.78 6.11 2.33
CA PHE A 188 7.37 5.99 2.76
C PHE A 188 6.61 7.32 2.68
N ARG A 189 7.29 8.45 2.45
CA ARG A 189 6.69 9.79 2.37
C ARG A 189 6.03 10.04 1.02
N ASP A 190 4.88 9.40 0.83
CA ASP A 190 4.04 9.48 -0.36
C ASP A 190 3.13 10.73 -0.34
N VAL A 191 3.65 11.80 -0.92
CA VAL A 191 3.00 13.12 -1.07
C VAL A 191 3.19 13.60 -2.51
N ALA A 192 2.10 13.97 -3.17
CA ALA A 192 2.10 14.52 -4.52
C ALA A 192 1.71 16.02 -4.52
N MET A 193 1.77 16.65 -5.69
CA MET A 193 1.32 18.04 -5.90
C MET A 193 0.16 18.08 -6.89
N HIS A 194 -0.90 18.79 -6.54
CA HIS A 194 -2.02 19.07 -7.43
C HIS A 194 -2.39 20.55 -7.36
N SER A 195 -2.37 21.27 -8.49
CA SER A 195 -2.66 22.70 -8.53
C SER A 195 -1.87 23.53 -7.50
N SER A 196 -0.57 23.23 -7.34
CA SER A 196 0.33 23.85 -6.34
C SER A 196 0.00 23.58 -4.87
N GLU A 197 -0.88 22.64 -4.57
CA GLU A 197 -1.18 22.18 -3.22
C GLU A 197 -0.70 20.74 -3.01
N SER A 198 -0.21 20.43 -1.81
CA SER A 198 0.21 19.08 -1.47
C SER A 198 -1.00 18.16 -1.22
N VAL A 199 -0.90 16.94 -1.76
CA VAL A 199 -1.87 15.84 -1.62
C VAL A 199 -1.18 14.67 -0.94
N VAL A 200 -1.75 14.21 0.17
CA VAL A 200 -1.14 13.19 1.05
C VAL A 200 -1.82 11.85 0.80
N PHE A 201 -1.03 10.81 0.55
CA PHE A 201 -1.53 9.45 0.31
C PHE A 201 -0.99 8.43 1.32
N LEU A 202 0.31 8.48 1.60
CA LEU A 202 0.98 7.60 2.59
C LEU A 202 0.67 6.11 2.41
N LYS A 203 0.44 5.63 1.17
CA LYS A 203 -0.09 4.29 0.88
C LYS A 203 0.73 3.20 1.56
N ARG A 204 2.04 3.18 1.31
CA ARG A 204 2.97 2.18 1.87
C ARG A 204 3.12 2.29 3.39
N ALA A 205 2.95 3.48 3.96
CA ALA A 205 3.02 3.64 5.41
C ALA A 205 1.77 3.06 6.09
N GLN A 206 0.59 3.34 5.52
CA GLN A 206 -0.67 2.82 6.03
C GLN A 206 -0.75 1.28 5.92
N ILE A 207 -0.35 0.71 4.77
CA ILE A 207 -0.36 -0.75 4.58
C ILE A 207 0.63 -1.45 5.53
N CYS A 208 1.79 -0.86 5.79
CA CYS A 208 2.77 -1.41 6.75
C CYS A 208 2.19 -1.56 8.17
N VAL A 209 1.40 -0.57 8.61
CA VAL A 209 0.72 -0.62 9.89
C VAL A 209 -0.40 -1.67 9.91
N ALA A 210 -1.17 -1.77 8.83
CA ALA A 210 -2.22 -2.78 8.71
C ALA A 210 -1.64 -4.21 8.67
N ASP A 211 -0.55 -4.43 7.92
CA ASP A 211 0.13 -5.72 7.81
C ASP A 211 0.82 -6.10 9.12
N LEU A 212 1.38 -5.12 9.84
CA LEU A 212 1.90 -5.34 11.19
C LEU A 212 0.79 -5.76 12.17
N HIS A 213 -0.35 -5.06 12.18
CA HIS A 213 -1.49 -5.43 13.03
C HIS A 213 -1.95 -6.87 12.76
N ARG A 214 -2.09 -7.25 11.47
CA ARG A 214 -2.47 -8.60 11.05
C ARG A 214 -1.43 -9.64 11.48
N THR A 215 -0.15 -9.35 11.27
CA THR A 215 0.95 -10.27 11.60
C THR A 215 1.07 -10.50 13.10
N LEU A 216 0.98 -9.45 13.92
CA LEU A 216 1.00 -9.58 15.39
C LEU A 216 -0.21 -10.38 15.89
N THR A 217 -1.40 -10.12 15.35
CA THR A 217 -2.63 -10.82 15.73
C THR A 217 -2.54 -12.31 15.38
N ALA A 218 -2.05 -12.64 14.19
CA ALA A 218 -1.84 -14.03 13.76
C ALA A 218 -0.79 -14.78 14.60
N ASN A 219 0.16 -14.07 15.21
CA ASN A 219 1.16 -14.64 16.13
C ASN A 219 0.69 -14.65 17.60
N GLY A 220 -0.53 -14.20 17.91
CA GLY A 220 -1.04 -14.11 19.27
C GLY A 220 -0.31 -13.07 20.14
N LEU A 221 0.32 -12.06 19.52
CA LEU A 221 1.12 -11.03 20.18
C LEU A 221 0.31 -9.76 20.51
N GLY A 222 -1.01 -9.82 20.35
CA GLY A 222 -1.88 -8.65 20.35
C GLY A 222 -1.94 -7.98 18.97
N GLY A 223 -2.52 -6.79 18.91
CA GLY A 223 -2.61 -5.99 17.69
C GLY A 223 -2.37 -4.51 18.01
N LEU A 224 -2.35 -3.70 16.97
CA LEU A 224 -2.27 -2.24 17.10
C LEU A 224 -3.65 -1.65 17.39
N GLY A 225 -3.69 -0.47 18.00
CA GLY A 225 -4.90 0.36 18.16
C GLY A 225 -4.98 1.48 17.11
N GLY A 226 -6.13 2.14 16.99
CA GLY A 226 -6.28 3.33 16.15
C GLY A 226 -6.36 3.05 14.64
N LEU A 227 -6.56 1.80 14.21
CA LEU A 227 -6.64 1.43 12.79
C LEU A 227 -7.81 2.09 12.07
N GLU A 228 -8.87 2.46 12.79
CA GLU A 228 -10.03 3.19 12.28
C GLU A 228 -9.68 4.58 11.72
N SER A 229 -8.49 5.11 12.05
CA SER A 229 -7.97 6.36 11.49
C SER A 229 -7.46 6.20 10.05
N LEU A 230 -7.05 4.99 9.65
CA LEU A 230 -6.49 4.73 8.33
C LEU A 230 -7.55 4.85 7.23
N THR A 231 -7.11 5.18 6.02
CA THR A 231 -7.95 5.15 4.81
C THR A 231 -7.75 3.85 4.04
N VAL A 232 -8.44 3.70 2.90
CA VAL A 232 -8.01 2.73 1.89
C VAL A 232 -6.64 3.11 1.32
N PHE A 233 -5.96 2.12 0.74
CA PHE A 233 -4.59 2.25 0.26
C PHE A 233 -4.61 2.50 -1.25
N ALA A 234 -4.47 3.77 -1.65
CA ALA A 234 -4.60 4.20 -3.04
C ALA A 234 -3.52 3.62 -3.98
N ASP A 235 -3.84 2.47 -4.58
CA ASP A 235 -3.05 1.75 -5.59
C ASP A 235 -3.71 1.82 -6.99
N TYR A 236 -3.32 0.92 -7.90
CA TYR A 236 -3.90 0.80 -9.24
C TYR A 236 -5.09 -0.18 -9.34
N ARG A 237 -5.33 -1.04 -8.34
CA ARG A 237 -6.40 -2.06 -8.36
C ARG A 237 -7.74 -1.51 -7.93
N LEU A 238 -7.79 -0.68 -6.90
CA LEU A 238 -9.03 -0.06 -6.46
C LEU A 238 -9.64 0.87 -7.53
N PRO A 239 -8.89 1.79 -8.19
CA PRO A 239 -9.47 2.58 -9.28
C PRO A 239 -9.94 1.72 -10.45
N GLN A 240 -9.27 0.60 -10.73
CA GLN A 240 -9.73 -0.37 -11.74
C GLN A 240 -11.09 -0.97 -11.37
N LEU A 241 -11.28 -1.38 -10.10
CA LEU A 241 -12.55 -1.87 -9.60
C LEU A 241 -13.63 -0.79 -9.67
N PHE A 242 -13.33 0.43 -9.22
CA PHE A 242 -14.29 1.54 -9.26
C PHE A 242 -14.69 1.91 -10.69
N ARG A 243 -13.77 1.82 -11.65
CA ARG A 243 -14.08 1.97 -13.07
C ARG A 243 -14.96 0.84 -13.57
N HIS A 244 -14.67 -0.40 -13.18
CA HIS A 244 -15.45 -1.58 -13.57
C HIS A 244 -16.91 -1.50 -13.10
N VAL A 245 -17.15 -1.07 -11.86
CA VAL A 245 -18.51 -0.90 -11.31
C VAL A 245 -19.15 0.42 -11.71
N GLY A 246 -18.48 1.25 -12.51
CA GLY A 246 -18.96 2.53 -13.01
C GLY A 246 -18.94 3.69 -12.00
N ALA A 247 -18.39 3.51 -10.81
CA ALA A 247 -18.26 4.56 -9.79
C ALA A 247 -17.21 5.62 -10.16
N LEU A 248 -16.15 5.21 -10.87
CA LEU A 248 -15.11 6.08 -11.42
C LEU A 248 -15.26 6.18 -12.93
N VAL A 249 -15.46 7.39 -13.45
CA VAL A 249 -15.56 7.68 -14.88
C VAL A 249 -14.31 8.45 -15.32
N LEU A 250 -13.62 7.92 -16.32
CA LEU A 250 -12.45 8.58 -16.93
C LEU A 250 -12.91 9.45 -18.11
N ASN A 251 -12.28 10.60 -18.32
CA ASN A 251 -12.48 11.36 -19.55
C ASN A 251 -11.96 10.56 -20.77
N PRO A 252 -12.36 10.89 -22.02
CA PRO A 252 -12.02 10.08 -23.19
C PRO A 252 -10.51 9.90 -23.42
N GLN A 253 -9.71 10.93 -23.11
CA GLN A 253 -8.26 10.90 -23.30
C GLN A 253 -7.60 9.95 -22.30
N LEU A 254 -7.89 10.08 -21.01
CA LEU A 254 -7.36 9.21 -19.97
C LEU A 254 -7.87 7.78 -20.12
N ALA A 255 -9.14 7.59 -20.49
CA ALA A 255 -9.68 6.27 -20.83
C ALA A 255 -8.88 5.61 -21.95
N ALA A 256 -8.59 6.33 -23.04
CA ALA A 256 -7.79 5.80 -24.15
C ALA A 256 -6.36 5.43 -23.72
N THR A 257 -5.71 6.25 -22.89
CA THR A 257 -4.38 5.94 -22.31
C THR A 257 -4.43 4.64 -21.51
N VAL A 258 -5.38 4.52 -20.57
CA VAL A 258 -5.51 3.33 -19.72
C VAL A 258 -5.90 2.08 -20.54
N ASP A 259 -6.80 2.20 -21.50
CA ASP A 259 -7.28 1.09 -22.32
C ASP A 259 -6.23 0.55 -23.29
N GLN A 260 -5.32 1.42 -23.75
CA GLN A 260 -4.15 1.03 -24.54
C GLN A 260 -2.99 0.58 -23.65
N GLU A 261 -3.19 0.53 -22.34
CA GLU A 261 -2.18 0.14 -21.36
C GLU A 261 -0.90 1.00 -21.44
N LEU A 262 -1.07 2.27 -21.82
CA LEU A 262 -0.01 3.26 -21.85
C LEU A 262 0.24 3.81 -20.44
N GLU A 263 1.47 4.24 -20.21
CA GLU A 263 1.87 4.79 -18.92
C GLU A 263 1.13 6.10 -18.60
N VAL A 264 0.63 6.20 -17.36
CA VAL A 264 0.19 7.45 -16.74
C VAL A 264 1.33 7.91 -15.83
N ALA A 265 1.94 9.05 -16.18
CA ALA A 265 3.14 9.53 -15.50
C ALA A 265 2.91 9.77 -14.01
N ASN A 266 3.84 9.32 -13.18
CA ASN A 266 3.83 9.55 -11.73
C ASN A 266 3.81 11.05 -11.41
N GLY A 267 2.87 11.47 -10.56
CA GLY A 267 2.71 12.86 -10.15
C GLY A 267 2.06 13.75 -11.22
N SER A 268 1.57 13.18 -12.32
CA SER A 268 0.71 13.91 -13.25
C SER A 268 -0.65 14.18 -12.62
N THR A 269 -1.37 15.19 -13.13
CA THR A 269 -2.73 15.49 -12.67
C THR A 269 -3.63 14.26 -12.79
N GLU A 270 -3.54 13.50 -13.88
CA GLU A 270 -4.30 12.27 -14.10
C GLU A 270 -4.05 11.22 -13.00
N GLU A 271 -2.78 10.96 -12.67
CA GLU A 271 -2.41 9.97 -11.64
C GLU A 271 -2.87 10.41 -10.25
N VAL A 272 -2.66 11.68 -9.90
CA VAL A 272 -3.06 12.23 -8.60
C VAL A 272 -4.58 12.23 -8.45
N GLU A 273 -5.34 12.57 -9.49
CA GLU A 273 -6.80 12.51 -9.49
C GLU A 273 -7.31 11.07 -9.33
N LEU A 274 -6.71 10.09 -10.04
CA LEU A 274 -7.07 8.67 -9.92
C LEU A 274 -6.91 8.17 -8.47
N ARG A 275 -5.80 8.53 -7.81
CA ARG A 275 -5.53 8.14 -6.42
C ARG A 275 -6.41 8.88 -5.42
N ALA A 276 -6.64 10.18 -5.61
CA ALA A 276 -7.49 10.98 -4.73
C ALA A 276 -8.95 10.51 -4.78
N VAL A 277 -9.48 10.27 -5.97
CA VAL A 277 -10.85 9.76 -6.15
C VAL A 277 -11.00 8.34 -5.60
N THR A 278 -9.95 7.52 -5.66
CA THR A 278 -9.97 6.19 -5.03
C THR A 278 -10.24 6.28 -3.52
N ILE A 279 -9.50 7.14 -2.81
CA ILE A 279 -9.72 7.32 -1.36
C ILE A 279 -11.10 7.91 -1.10
N TRP A 280 -11.52 8.88 -1.90
CA TRP A 280 -12.80 9.56 -1.73
C TRP A 280 -14.01 8.64 -1.95
N ILE A 281 -14.01 7.84 -3.03
CA ILE A 281 -15.06 6.86 -3.29
C ILE A 281 -15.13 5.86 -2.14
N ALA A 282 -14.00 5.35 -1.65
CA ALA A 282 -14.02 4.41 -0.55
C ALA A 282 -14.56 5.02 0.75
N ASP A 283 -14.23 6.27 1.05
CA ASP A 283 -14.80 6.99 2.20
C ASP A 283 -16.32 7.18 2.05
N GLN A 284 -16.81 7.47 0.84
CA GLN A 284 -18.26 7.46 0.55
C GLN A 284 -18.88 6.07 0.81
N LEU A 285 -18.23 4.98 0.35
CA LEU A 285 -18.70 3.61 0.57
C LEU A 285 -18.79 3.28 2.07
N VAL A 286 -17.78 3.64 2.88
CA VAL A 286 -17.81 3.44 4.34
C VAL A 286 -18.99 4.18 4.98
N ARG A 287 -19.23 5.43 4.59
CA ARG A 287 -20.37 6.22 5.09
C ARG A 287 -21.71 5.60 4.72
N GLU A 288 -21.87 5.13 3.48
CA GLU A 288 -23.10 4.49 3.02
C GLU A 288 -23.33 3.14 3.72
N LEU A 289 -22.30 2.30 3.88
CA LEU A 289 -22.39 1.04 4.63
C LEU A 289 -22.81 1.29 6.08
N ARG A 290 -22.23 2.30 6.73
CA ARG A 290 -22.60 2.70 8.10
C ARG A 290 -24.06 3.18 8.17
N ARG A 291 -24.57 3.92 7.17
CA ARG A 291 -25.99 4.30 7.09
C ARG A 291 -26.92 3.10 6.95
N MET A 292 -26.46 2.03 6.29
CA MET A 292 -27.20 0.76 6.16
C MET A 292 -27.05 -0.16 7.39
N GLY A 293 -26.38 0.29 8.45
CA GLY A 293 -26.22 -0.46 9.70
C GLY A 293 -25.01 -1.40 9.73
N ARG A 294 -24.14 -1.36 8.72
CA ARG A 294 -22.87 -2.12 8.70
C ARG A 294 -21.71 -1.21 9.09
N SER A 295 -21.13 -1.44 10.26
CA SER A 295 -19.87 -0.79 10.65
C SER A 295 -18.71 -1.54 10.01
N VAL A 296 -17.88 -0.82 9.28
CA VAL A 296 -16.62 -1.30 8.70
C VAL A 296 -15.66 -0.12 8.64
N ASP A 297 -14.40 -0.34 8.99
CA ASP A 297 -13.38 0.69 8.86
C ASP A 297 -12.76 0.67 7.45
N ALA A 298 -12.21 1.79 7.00
CA ALA A 298 -11.71 1.91 5.62
C ALA A 298 -10.58 0.92 5.32
N TRP A 299 -9.68 0.65 6.28
CA TRP A 299 -8.60 -0.33 6.13
C TRP A 299 -9.10 -1.79 6.02
N GLU A 300 -10.22 -2.12 6.65
CA GLU A 300 -10.86 -3.44 6.49
C GLU A 300 -11.52 -3.54 5.12
N LEU A 301 -12.24 -2.48 4.74
CA LEU A 301 -12.89 -2.39 3.43
C LEU A 301 -11.88 -2.50 2.29
N ASP A 302 -10.70 -1.88 2.43
CA ASP A 302 -9.60 -1.96 1.46
C ASP A 302 -9.31 -3.40 1.02
N TYR A 303 -9.13 -4.30 1.98
CA TYR A 303 -8.81 -5.70 1.69
C TYR A 303 -9.93 -6.40 0.91
N THR A 304 -11.19 -6.14 1.26
CA THR A 304 -12.35 -6.66 0.51
C THR A 304 -12.39 -6.11 -0.92
N LEU A 305 -12.14 -4.81 -1.10
CA LEU A 305 -12.09 -4.17 -2.42
C LEU A 305 -10.94 -4.71 -3.26
N TRP A 306 -9.75 -4.87 -2.67
CA TRP A 306 -8.58 -5.39 -3.35
C TRP A 306 -8.77 -6.84 -3.84
N LEU A 307 -9.38 -7.70 -3.02
CA LEU A 307 -9.76 -9.05 -3.44
C LEU A 307 -10.80 -9.05 -4.57
N LYS A 308 -11.84 -8.20 -4.47
CA LYS A 308 -12.84 -8.05 -5.54
C LYS A 308 -12.20 -7.55 -6.84
N ALA A 309 -11.26 -6.62 -6.75
CA ALA A 309 -10.53 -6.12 -7.92
C ALA A 309 -9.77 -7.23 -8.66
N ARG A 310 -9.37 -8.31 -7.97
CA ARG A 310 -8.69 -9.48 -8.56
C ARG A 310 -9.63 -10.52 -9.19
N SER A 311 -10.95 -10.35 -9.06
CA SER A 311 -11.91 -11.22 -9.73
C SER A 311 -11.70 -11.22 -11.25
N PRO A 312 -11.80 -12.39 -11.93
CA PRO A 312 -11.74 -12.46 -13.39
C PRO A 312 -12.89 -11.72 -14.11
N GLU A 313 -13.90 -11.26 -13.35
CA GLU A 313 -14.98 -10.42 -13.84
C GLU A 313 -14.53 -8.97 -14.09
N VAL A 314 -13.50 -8.50 -13.36
CA VAL A 314 -12.92 -7.17 -13.52
C VAL A 314 -11.99 -7.14 -14.72
N ARG A 315 -12.56 -6.87 -15.90
CA ARG A 315 -11.86 -6.95 -17.20
C ARG A 315 -11.29 -5.63 -17.73
N VAL A 316 -11.69 -4.49 -17.16
CA VAL A 316 -11.16 -3.18 -17.60
C VAL A 316 -9.68 -3.08 -17.21
N PRO A 317 -8.78 -2.54 -18.05
CA PRO A 317 -7.39 -2.32 -17.65
C PRO A 317 -7.27 -1.35 -16.47
N HIS A 318 -6.24 -1.55 -15.64
CA HIS A 318 -5.86 -0.59 -14.62
C HIS A 318 -4.88 0.44 -15.20
N HIS A 319 -4.80 1.62 -14.60
CA HIS A 319 -3.76 2.58 -14.94
C HIS A 319 -2.37 1.97 -14.66
N ARG A 320 -1.39 2.34 -15.48
CA ARG A 320 -0.01 1.89 -15.34
C ARG A 320 0.86 3.08 -14.98
N THR A 321 1.26 3.15 -13.72
CA THR A 321 2.19 4.17 -13.23
C THR A 321 3.41 3.49 -12.66
N VAL A 322 4.57 3.98 -13.07
CA VAL A 322 5.89 3.53 -12.63
C VAL A 322 6.29 4.38 -11.42
N SER A 323 6.23 3.81 -10.21
CA SER A 323 6.40 4.54 -8.95
C SER A 323 7.00 3.67 -7.85
N ILE A 324 7.68 4.28 -6.88
CA ILE A 324 8.14 3.62 -5.65
C ILE A 324 7.07 3.61 -4.54
N PHE A 325 5.93 4.27 -4.75
CA PHE A 325 4.94 4.49 -3.70
C PHE A 325 3.83 3.42 -3.66
N TYR A 326 3.61 2.66 -4.75
CA TYR A 326 2.60 1.61 -4.84
C TYR A 326 2.87 0.63 -5.98
#